data_AF-A0ABD3YNT3-F1
#
_entry.id   AF-A0ABD3YNT3-F1
#
_cell.length_a   1.000
_cell.length_b   1.000
_cell.length_c   1.000
_cell.angle_alpha   90.00
_cell.angle_beta   90.00
_cell.angle_gamma   90.00
#
_symmetry.space_group_name_H-M   'P 1'
#
loop_
_entity.id
_entity.type
_entity.pdbx_description
1 polymer ?
#
loop_
_entity_poly.entity_id
_entity_poly.type
_entity_poly.pdbx_seq_one_letter_code
_entity_poly.pdbx_strand_id
1 'polypeptide(L)'
;MAKVLLTAALRGEYEQLFNSCQIRPARAAEVEALVERIEDNQPRYAEVGKALGIPWGFIGVVHCMESGLRFDRHLHNGDPLTARTVQVPAGRPKEGKPPFTWEESAEDALRLKRLGAATDWSLAGTLYQLEAYNGFGYRLYHPHVLSPYLWSYCNHYQSGKYVQDGTWSDSAQSRQCGAAVLLRRMAERGLLEFVDQPKPSAAQPLLVNYSMSLSEDAAEVRRVEELQTWLNSFPGVFVKIDGVPGKRTSEAWRLVTGAYLPGDPRARRRAAA
;
A
#
# COMPACT_ATOMS: atom_id res chain seq x y z
N MET A 1 9.99 -8.26 26.42
CA MET A 1 10.31 -7.48 25.19
C MET A 1 9.30 -6.36 25.07
N ALA A 2 9.73 -5.16 24.64
CA ALA A 2 8.81 -4.06 24.38
C ALA A 2 7.79 -4.49 23.31
N LYS A 3 6.50 -4.42 23.66
CA LYS A 3 5.41 -4.74 22.74
C LYS A 3 5.12 -3.47 21.93
N VAL A 4 5.47 -3.46 20.65
CA VAL A 4 4.98 -2.42 19.74
C VAL A 4 3.45 -2.59 19.66
N LEU A 5 2.70 -1.51 19.87
CA LEU A 5 1.24 -1.50 19.84
C LEU A 5 0.78 -0.66 18.66
N LEU A 6 -0.33 -1.08 18.02
CA LEU A 6 -0.97 -0.31 16.95
C LEU A 6 -1.73 0.89 17.53
N THR A 7 -0.99 1.94 17.89
CA THR A 7 -1.52 3.22 18.38
C THR A 7 -2.13 4.04 17.25
N ALA A 8 -2.92 5.06 17.58
CA ALA A 8 -3.46 5.98 16.57
C ALA A 8 -2.35 6.66 15.74
N ALA A 9 -1.24 7.04 16.37
CA ALA A 9 -0.09 7.61 15.68
C ALA A 9 0.52 6.60 14.68
N LEU A 10 0.71 5.35 15.10
CA LEU A 10 1.27 4.32 14.24
C LEU A 10 0.32 3.96 13.07
N ARG A 11 -1.00 4.01 13.29
CA ARG A 11 -1.98 3.88 12.21
C ARG A 11 -1.81 4.97 11.15
N GLY A 12 -1.77 6.23 11.59
CA GLY A 12 -1.58 7.36 10.69
C GLY A 12 -0.26 7.28 9.92
N GLU A 13 0.82 6.82 10.57
CA GLU A 13 2.11 6.57 9.91
C GLU A 13 1.99 5.52 8.80
N TYR A 14 1.38 4.35 9.07
CA TYR A 14 1.19 3.31 8.07
C TYR A 14 0.36 3.79 6.88
N GLU A 15 -0.77 4.45 7.15
CA GLU A 15 -1.64 5.00 6.12
C GLU A 15 -0.91 6.03 5.25
N GLN A 16 -0.20 6.97 5.88
CA GLN A 16 0.60 7.97 5.17
C GLN A 16 1.67 7.32 4.28
N LEU A 17 2.42 6.35 4.81
CA LEU A 17 3.47 5.66 4.07
C LEU A 17 2.89 4.87 2.89
N PHE A 18 1.78 4.18 3.09
CA PHE A 18 1.13 3.42 2.01
C PHE A 18 0.55 4.33 0.92
N ASN A 19 -0.08 5.44 1.31
CA ASN A 19 -0.69 6.38 0.37
C ASN A 19 0.37 7.15 -0.44
N SER A 20 1.52 7.45 0.17
CA SER A 20 2.66 8.10 -0.49
C SER A 20 3.68 7.13 -1.09
N CYS A 21 3.39 5.82 -1.08
CA CYS A 21 4.28 4.80 -1.62
C CYS A 21 4.35 4.92 -3.15
N GLN A 22 5.57 5.14 -3.65
CA GLN A 22 5.90 5.20 -5.06
C GLN A 22 6.88 4.09 -5.39
N ILE A 23 6.42 3.12 -6.17
CA ILE A 23 7.25 2.01 -6.65
C ILE A 23 8.34 2.57 -7.55
N ARG A 24 9.60 2.19 -7.31
CA ARG A 24 10.72 2.67 -8.13
C ARG A 24 10.56 2.17 -9.56
N PRO A 25 10.68 3.04 -10.58
CA PRO A 25 10.55 2.61 -11.99
C PRO A 25 11.48 1.44 -12.35
N ALA A 26 12.71 1.45 -11.83
CA ALA A 26 13.69 0.38 -12.05
C ALA A 26 13.30 -0.99 -11.45
N ARG A 27 12.30 -1.04 -10.56
CA ARG A 27 11.78 -2.26 -9.94
C ARG A 27 10.37 -2.61 -10.40
N ALA A 28 9.71 -1.74 -11.15
CA ALA A 28 8.30 -1.89 -11.51
C ALA A 28 8.00 -3.23 -12.20
N ALA A 29 8.82 -3.65 -13.17
CA ALA A 29 8.64 -4.92 -13.87
C ALA A 29 8.76 -6.15 -12.93
N GLU A 30 9.68 -6.10 -11.97
CA GLU A 30 9.87 -7.17 -10.98
C GLU A 30 8.68 -7.25 -10.02
N VAL A 31 8.16 -6.09 -9.58
CA VAL A 31 6.97 -6.03 -8.73
C VAL A 31 5.73 -6.52 -9.47
N GLU A 32 5.55 -6.11 -10.73
CA GLU A 32 4.42 -6.54 -11.56
C GLU A 32 4.39 -8.07 -11.72
N ALA A 33 5.52 -8.68 -12.09
CA ALA A 33 5.62 -10.13 -12.25
C ALA A 33 5.32 -10.91 -10.95
N LEU A 34 5.67 -10.36 -9.78
CA LEU A 34 5.32 -10.96 -8.50
C LEU A 34 3.82 -10.86 -8.23
N VAL A 35 3.20 -9.72 -8.53
CA VAL A 35 1.75 -9.52 -8.35
C VAL A 35 0.95 -10.42 -9.29
N GLU A 36 1.35 -10.56 -10.56
CA GLU A 36 0.71 -11.49 -11.51
C GLU A 36 0.72 -12.93 -10.96
N ARG A 37 1.88 -13.41 -10.49
CA ARG A 37 1.96 -14.76 -9.89
C ARG A 37 1.10 -14.92 -8.63
N ILE A 38 0.94 -13.86 -7.85
CA ILE A 38 0.04 -13.86 -6.69
C ILE A 38 -1.41 -13.94 -7.16
N GLU A 39 -1.80 -13.13 -8.14
CA GLU A 39 -3.15 -13.11 -8.69
C GLU A 39 -3.54 -14.43 -9.37
N ASP A 40 -2.64 -15.04 -10.15
CA ASP A 40 -2.86 -16.34 -10.78
C ASP A 40 -3.24 -17.44 -9.78
N ASN A 41 -2.78 -17.30 -8.53
CA ASN A 41 -3.04 -18.24 -7.44
C ASN A 41 -4.08 -17.72 -6.42
N GLN A 42 -4.78 -16.63 -6.75
CA GLN A 42 -5.81 -16.03 -5.90
C GLN A 42 -6.83 -17.05 -5.37
N PRO A 43 -7.35 -18.01 -6.17
CA PRO A 43 -8.35 -18.95 -5.66
C PRO A 43 -7.84 -19.79 -4.49
N ARG A 44 -6.57 -20.20 -4.50
CA ARG A 44 -5.96 -20.99 -3.42
C ARG A 44 -5.79 -20.16 -2.14
N TYR A 45 -5.36 -18.91 -2.29
CA TYR A 45 -5.27 -17.99 -1.16
C TYR A 45 -6.64 -17.67 -0.58
N ALA A 46 -7.66 -17.52 -1.43
CA ALA A 46 -9.03 -17.26 -1.01
C ALA A 46 -9.66 -18.43 -0.27
N GLU A 47 -9.33 -19.67 -0.63
CA GLU A 47 -9.78 -20.87 0.09
C GLU A 47 -9.28 -20.86 1.55
N VAL A 48 -7.96 -20.73 1.74
CA VAL A 48 -7.35 -20.63 3.08
C VAL A 48 -7.88 -19.41 3.83
N GLY A 49 -7.97 -18.27 3.15
CA GLY A 49 -8.47 -17.01 3.72
C GLY A 49 -9.90 -17.12 4.21
N LYS A 50 -10.78 -17.77 3.45
CA LYS A 50 -12.19 -17.99 3.81
C LYS A 50 -12.33 -18.85 5.07
N ALA A 51 -11.51 -19.90 5.20
CA ALA A 51 -11.54 -20.78 6.37
C ALA A 51 -11.13 -20.07 7.66
N LEU A 52 -10.25 -19.07 7.57
CA LEU A 52 -9.68 -18.37 8.74
C LEU A 52 -10.25 -16.97 8.97
N GLY A 53 -10.93 -16.38 7.98
CA GLY A 53 -11.32 -14.96 8.00
C GLY A 53 -10.13 -14.02 7.77
N ILE A 54 -9.26 -14.36 6.81
CA ILE A 54 -8.05 -13.60 6.46
C ILE A 54 -8.15 -13.14 5.00
N PRO A 55 -7.87 -11.86 4.68
CA PRO A 55 -7.83 -11.39 3.30
C PRO A 55 -6.83 -12.18 2.46
N TRP A 56 -7.27 -12.68 1.30
CA TRP A 56 -6.43 -13.50 0.42
C TRP A 56 -5.12 -12.78 0.02
N GLY A 57 -5.18 -11.45 -0.17
CA GLY A 57 -4.02 -10.64 -0.54
C GLY A 57 -2.93 -10.63 0.53
N PHE A 58 -3.31 -10.67 1.82
CA PHE A 58 -2.34 -10.81 2.92
C PHE A 58 -1.62 -12.16 2.83
N ILE A 59 -2.36 -13.25 2.58
CA ILE A 59 -1.80 -14.60 2.47
C ILE A 59 -0.86 -14.70 1.26
N GLY A 60 -1.27 -14.18 0.11
CA GLY A 60 -0.43 -14.17 -1.10
C GLY A 60 0.88 -13.40 -0.92
N VAL A 61 0.82 -12.26 -0.21
CA VAL A 61 2.02 -11.48 0.13
C VAL A 61 2.92 -12.22 1.10
N VAL A 62 2.39 -12.78 2.20
CA VAL A 62 3.18 -13.61 3.11
C VAL A 62 3.82 -14.79 2.38
N HIS A 63 3.07 -15.45 1.48
CA HIS A 63 3.62 -16.54 0.67
C HIS A 63 4.76 -16.10 -0.23
N CYS A 64 4.68 -14.90 -0.80
CA CYS A 64 5.78 -14.29 -1.54
C CYS A 64 7.00 -14.08 -0.65
N MET A 65 6.79 -13.55 0.55
CA MET A 65 7.87 -13.17 1.46
C MET A 65 8.58 -14.37 2.08
N GLU A 66 7.84 -15.40 2.48
CA GLU A 66 8.37 -16.53 3.25
C GLU A 66 8.87 -17.70 2.39
N SER A 67 8.34 -17.87 1.16
CA SER A 67 8.74 -19.00 0.30
C SER A 67 8.85 -18.68 -1.19
N GLY A 68 8.77 -17.40 -1.61
CA GLY A 68 8.92 -17.02 -3.01
C GLY A 68 7.79 -17.54 -3.92
N LEU A 69 6.59 -17.73 -3.34
CA LEU A 69 5.40 -18.29 -3.99
C LEU A 69 5.56 -19.76 -4.39
N ARG A 70 6.29 -20.54 -3.59
CA ARG A 70 6.51 -21.96 -3.82
C ARG A 70 5.51 -22.82 -3.06
N PHE A 71 4.59 -23.43 -3.80
CA PHE A 71 3.57 -24.32 -3.26
C PHE A 71 4.06 -25.72 -2.87
N ASP A 72 5.35 -26.01 -3.03
CA ASP A 72 6.00 -27.24 -2.57
C ASP A 72 6.75 -27.05 -1.22
N ARG A 73 6.62 -25.87 -0.60
CA ARG A 73 7.28 -25.50 0.66
C ARG A 73 6.28 -25.06 1.72
N HIS A 74 6.66 -25.21 2.99
CA HIS A 74 5.91 -24.72 4.13
C HIS A 74 5.86 -23.20 4.15
N LEU A 75 4.67 -22.64 4.43
CA LEU A 75 4.50 -21.19 4.62
C LEU A 75 5.26 -20.67 5.85
N HIS A 76 5.58 -21.54 6.81
CA HIS A 76 6.29 -21.17 8.03
C HIS A 76 7.68 -20.58 7.79
N ASN A 77 8.49 -21.24 6.97
CA ASN A 77 9.93 -21.00 6.86
C ASN A 77 10.56 -21.56 5.57
N GLY A 78 9.74 -22.05 4.62
CA GLY A 78 10.23 -22.55 3.35
C GLY A 78 10.79 -23.98 3.33
N ASP A 79 10.71 -24.75 4.42
CA ASP A 79 11.06 -26.19 4.41
C ASP A 79 10.16 -26.99 3.43
N PRO A 80 10.62 -28.10 2.82
CA PRO A 80 9.78 -28.92 1.93
C PRO A 80 8.56 -29.54 2.65
N LEU A 81 7.41 -29.59 1.96
CA LEU A 81 6.16 -30.19 2.48
C LEU A 81 6.23 -31.72 2.68
N THR A 82 7.32 -32.37 2.27
CA THR A 82 7.50 -33.83 2.37
C THR A 82 7.83 -34.32 3.79
N ALA A 83 8.07 -33.41 4.72
CA ALA A 83 8.33 -33.69 6.13
C ALA A 83 7.72 -32.59 7.00
N ARG A 84 7.92 -32.66 8.32
CA ARG A 84 7.65 -31.50 9.19
C ARG A 84 8.82 -30.52 9.11
N THR A 85 8.56 -29.26 9.44
CA THR A 85 9.61 -28.24 9.52
C THR A 85 10.72 -28.67 10.48
N VAL A 86 11.96 -28.48 10.06
CA VAL A 86 13.17 -28.63 10.87
C VAL A 86 13.63 -27.26 11.35
N GLN A 87 13.54 -26.26 10.47
CA GLN A 87 13.81 -24.87 10.82
C GLN A 87 12.73 -24.34 11.75
N VAL A 88 13.04 -23.28 12.50
CA VAL A 88 12.09 -22.67 13.43
C VAL A 88 10.94 -22.03 12.64
N PRO A 89 9.67 -22.21 13.05
CA PRO A 89 9.20 -23.08 14.13
C PRO A 89 9.26 -24.56 13.74
N ALA A 90 10.00 -25.38 14.49
CA ALA A 90 10.21 -26.79 14.18
C ALA A 90 8.97 -27.66 14.52
N GLY A 91 8.85 -28.79 13.82
CA GLY A 91 7.82 -29.80 14.04
C GLY A 91 6.42 -29.42 13.53
N ARG A 92 6.33 -28.55 12.53
CA ARG A 92 5.06 -28.08 11.94
C ARG A 92 4.76 -28.68 10.56
N PRO A 93 3.48 -28.79 10.15
CA PRO A 93 2.24 -28.66 10.95
C PRO A 93 2.22 -29.62 12.13
N LYS A 94 1.42 -29.36 13.17
CA LYS A 94 1.30 -30.29 14.32
C LYS A 94 0.38 -31.47 14.03
N GLU A 95 -0.70 -31.22 13.31
CA GLU A 95 -1.69 -32.23 12.95
C GLU A 95 -1.37 -32.83 11.58
N GLY A 96 -2.00 -33.96 11.24
CA GLY A 96 -1.78 -34.66 9.96
C GLY A 96 -0.46 -35.45 9.87
N LYS A 97 -0.18 -35.97 8.67
CA LYS A 97 1.03 -36.74 8.32
C LYS A 97 1.57 -36.25 6.98
N PRO A 98 2.90 -36.11 6.80
CA PRO A 98 3.47 -35.72 5.52
C PRO A 98 3.29 -36.81 4.45
N PRO A 99 3.36 -36.45 3.15
CA PRO A 99 3.52 -35.08 2.63
C PRO A 99 2.25 -34.24 2.88
N PHE A 100 2.46 -32.99 3.28
CA PHE A 100 1.37 -32.03 3.53
C PHE A 100 0.98 -31.30 2.24
N THR A 101 -0.27 -30.85 2.16
CA THR A 101 -0.64 -29.84 1.17
C THR A 101 -0.11 -28.46 1.60
N TRP A 102 -0.05 -27.53 0.65
CA TRP A 102 0.34 -26.16 0.99
C TRP A 102 -0.70 -25.50 1.90
N GLU A 103 -1.98 -25.79 1.68
CA GLU A 103 -3.12 -25.27 2.44
C GLU A 103 -3.06 -25.72 3.91
N GLU A 104 -2.79 -27.00 4.18
CA GLU A 104 -2.61 -27.54 5.54
C GLU A 104 -1.48 -26.80 6.29
N SER A 105 -0.38 -26.56 5.57
CA SER A 105 0.78 -25.83 6.08
C SER A 105 0.50 -24.35 6.32
N ALA A 106 -0.18 -23.70 5.38
CA ALA A 106 -0.55 -22.30 5.46
C ALA A 106 -1.50 -22.06 6.65
N GLU A 107 -2.46 -22.94 6.86
CA GLU A 107 -3.38 -22.86 7.99
C GLU A 107 -2.68 -23.01 9.35
N ASP A 108 -1.76 -23.97 9.53
CA ASP A 108 -0.98 -24.10 10.78
C ASP A 108 -0.14 -22.84 11.03
N ALA A 109 0.49 -22.29 9.99
CA ALA A 109 1.30 -21.07 10.08
C ALA A 109 0.48 -19.84 10.50
N LEU A 110 -0.67 -19.62 9.87
CA LEU A 110 -1.53 -18.47 10.15
C LEU A 110 -2.18 -18.58 11.54
N ARG A 111 -2.60 -19.79 11.95
CA ARG A 111 -3.11 -20.05 13.31
C ARG A 111 -2.01 -19.86 14.36
N LEU A 112 -0.78 -20.28 14.10
CA LEU A 112 0.36 -20.07 15.00
C LEU A 112 0.62 -18.58 15.26
N LYS A 113 0.46 -17.75 14.23
CA LYS A 113 0.56 -16.28 14.32
C LYS A 113 -0.70 -15.63 14.93
N ARG A 114 -1.71 -16.41 15.29
CA ARG A 114 -3.01 -15.96 15.86
C ARG A 114 -3.77 -15.00 14.94
N LEU A 115 -3.64 -15.20 13.64
CA LEU A 115 -4.36 -14.42 12.63
C LEU A 115 -5.69 -15.11 12.30
N GLY A 116 -6.72 -14.31 12.05
CA GLY A 116 -8.05 -14.79 11.72
C GLY A 116 -9.11 -13.68 11.69
N ALA A 117 -10.39 -14.05 11.72
CA ALA A 117 -11.52 -13.13 11.56
C ALA A 117 -11.56 -11.95 12.56
N ALA A 118 -11.02 -12.12 13.77
CA ALA A 118 -10.96 -11.06 14.80
C ALA A 118 -9.74 -10.12 14.64
N THR A 119 -8.89 -10.36 13.63
CA THR A 119 -7.72 -9.53 13.36
C THR A 119 -8.16 -8.23 12.68
N ASP A 120 -7.50 -7.14 13.02
CA ASP A 120 -7.69 -5.87 12.35
C ASP A 120 -7.10 -5.91 10.93
N TRP A 121 -7.98 -5.98 9.93
CA TRP A 121 -7.66 -5.97 8.51
C TRP A 121 -7.90 -4.61 7.83
N SER A 122 -7.97 -3.52 8.60
CA SER A 122 -7.81 -2.17 8.05
C SER A 122 -6.47 -2.04 7.31
N LEU A 123 -6.26 -0.97 6.54
CA LEU A 123 -4.98 -0.73 5.87
C LEU A 123 -3.81 -0.74 6.89
N ALA A 124 -3.94 0.06 7.95
CA ALA A 124 -2.94 0.11 9.02
C ALA A 124 -2.82 -1.23 9.78
N GLY A 125 -3.95 -1.90 10.04
CA GLY A 125 -3.98 -3.20 10.69
C GLY A 125 -3.22 -4.27 9.89
N THR A 126 -3.46 -4.33 8.57
CA THR A 126 -2.81 -5.26 7.65
C THR A 126 -1.30 -5.04 7.60
N LEU A 127 -0.85 -3.79 7.47
CA LEU A 127 0.57 -3.44 7.48
C LEU A 127 1.24 -3.75 8.81
N TYR A 128 0.54 -3.50 9.92
CA TYR A 128 1.01 -3.89 11.25
C TYR A 128 1.16 -5.41 11.40
N GLN A 129 0.22 -6.21 10.89
CA GLN A 129 0.33 -7.67 10.93
C GLN A 129 1.46 -8.17 10.05
N LEU A 130 1.69 -7.58 8.88
CA LEU A 130 2.83 -7.92 8.03
C LEU A 130 4.16 -7.61 8.72
N GLU A 131 4.27 -6.44 9.36
CA GLU A 131 5.48 -6.10 10.11
C GLU A 131 5.67 -7.02 11.31
N ALA A 132 4.59 -7.35 12.04
CA ALA A 132 4.62 -8.30 13.13
C ALA A 132 4.99 -9.72 12.67
N TYR A 133 4.62 -10.09 11.43
CA TYR A 133 4.93 -11.40 10.84
C TYR A 133 6.44 -11.61 10.77
N ASN A 134 7.16 -10.58 10.28
CA ASN A 134 8.62 -10.51 10.22
C ASN A 134 9.26 -10.22 11.59
N GLY A 135 8.71 -9.27 12.33
CA GLY A 135 9.18 -8.78 13.62
C GLY A 135 9.53 -7.28 13.62
N PHE A 136 9.42 -6.65 14.80
CA PHE A 136 9.56 -5.20 15.02
C PHE A 136 10.99 -4.72 15.30
N GLY A 137 12.02 -5.49 14.91
CA GLY A 137 13.42 -5.15 15.20
C GLY A 137 13.82 -3.75 14.71
N TYR A 138 13.36 -3.37 13.52
CA TYR A 138 13.61 -2.04 12.95
C TYR A 138 13.03 -0.92 13.81
N ARG A 139 11.76 -1.02 14.24
CA ARG A 139 11.16 -0.01 15.12
C ARG A 139 11.84 0.10 16.47
N LEU A 140 12.31 -1.02 17.01
CA LEU A 140 12.89 -1.07 18.36
C LEU A 140 14.36 -0.64 18.40
N TYR A 141 15.13 -0.93 17.36
CA TYR A 141 16.59 -0.79 17.37
C TYR A 141 17.15 0.09 16.26
N HIS A 142 16.40 0.32 15.17
CA HIS A 142 16.81 1.15 14.03
C HIS A 142 15.66 2.05 13.52
N PRO A 143 15.04 2.89 14.37
CA PRO A 143 13.83 3.63 14.02
C PRO A 143 14.02 4.66 12.89
N HIS A 144 15.27 4.96 12.52
CA HIS A 144 15.60 5.81 11.38
C HIS A 144 15.53 5.07 10.02
N VAL A 145 15.36 3.74 10.02
CA VAL A 145 15.18 2.92 8.81
C VAL A 145 13.82 2.24 8.85
N LEU A 146 12.99 2.55 7.86
CA LEU A 146 11.74 1.82 7.63
C LEU A 146 12.04 0.38 7.21
N SER A 147 11.30 -0.57 7.77
CA SER A 147 11.56 -2.00 7.54
C SER A 147 11.57 -2.35 6.04
N PRO A 148 12.67 -2.88 5.49
CA PRO A 148 12.72 -3.34 4.10
C PRO A 148 11.75 -4.48 3.83
N TYR A 149 11.34 -5.24 4.86
CA TYR A 149 10.30 -6.25 4.72
C TYR A 149 8.98 -5.66 4.24
N LEU A 150 8.66 -4.42 4.64
CA LEU A 150 7.49 -3.70 4.13
C LEU A 150 7.80 -2.85 2.90
N TRP A 151 8.89 -2.07 2.94
CA TRP A 151 9.06 -0.90 2.07
C TRP A 151 10.17 -1.01 1.03
N SER A 152 10.87 -2.15 0.95
CA SER A 152 11.86 -2.35 -0.11
C SER A 152 11.22 -2.20 -1.50
N TYR A 153 11.97 -1.56 -2.41
CA TYR A 153 11.59 -1.22 -3.80
C TYR A 153 10.72 0.04 -3.99
N CYS A 154 10.40 0.81 -2.95
CA CYS A 154 9.75 2.12 -3.09
C CYS A 154 10.65 3.30 -2.66
N ASN A 155 10.11 4.51 -2.75
CA ASN A 155 10.73 5.76 -2.30
C ASN A 155 11.08 5.78 -0.79
N HIS A 156 10.42 4.97 0.04
CA HIS A 156 10.57 5.00 1.50
C HIS A 156 11.78 4.24 2.06
N TYR A 157 12.45 3.39 1.25
CA TYR A 157 13.58 2.58 1.71
C TYR A 157 14.78 2.68 0.79
N GLN A 158 15.94 3.10 1.30
CA GLN A 158 17.18 3.18 0.52
C GLN A 158 18.18 2.06 0.85
N SER A 159 18.55 1.92 2.13
CA SER A 159 19.47 0.92 2.65
C SER A 159 19.23 0.72 4.15
N GLY A 160 19.95 -0.21 4.76
CA GLY A 160 19.79 -0.58 6.16
C GLY A 160 19.04 -1.90 6.26
N LYS A 161 19.69 -2.97 6.70
CA LYS A 161 19.00 -4.23 7.01
C LYS A 161 19.78 -5.10 7.98
N TYR A 162 19.06 -6.00 8.62
CA TYR A 162 19.68 -7.18 9.20
C TYR A 162 20.16 -8.10 8.07
N VAL A 163 21.47 -8.38 8.02
CA VAL A 163 22.08 -9.28 7.02
C VAL A 163 22.09 -10.73 7.50
N GLN A 164 22.07 -10.91 8.81
CA GLN A 164 21.94 -12.17 9.55
C GLN A 164 21.25 -11.87 10.88
N ASP A 165 20.82 -12.90 11.60
CA ASP A 165 20.19 -12.74 12.90
C ASP A 165 21.08 -11.91 13.85
N GLY A 166 20.51 -10.83 14.38
CA GLY A 166 21.20 -9.88 15.25
C GLY A 166 22.27 -9.02 14.58
N THR A 167 22.56 -9.21 13.28
CA THR A 167 23.66 -8.52 12.58
C THR A 167 23.12 -7.42 11.67
N TRP A 168 23.23 -6.17 12.12
CA TRP A 168 22.80 -4.98 11.39
C TRP A 168 23.87 -4.46 10.40
N SER A 169 23.41 -3.90 9.28
CA SER A 169 24.24 -3.13 8.35
C SER A 169 23.45 -1.94 7.79
N ASP A 170 23.96 -0.73 7.99
CA ASP A 170 23.37 0.52 7.47
C ASP A 170 23.42 0.66 5.94
N SER A 171 24.40 0.01 5.29
CA SER A 171 24.63 0.14 3.85
C SER A 171 24.03 -1.01 3.04
N ALA A 172 23.75 -2.15 3.66
CA ALA A 172 23.18 -3.29 2.96
C ALA A 172 21.77 -2.96 2.44
N GLN A 173 21.48 -3.37 1.22
CA GLN A 173 20.19 -3.16 0.56
C GLN A 173 19.43 -4.47 0.45
N SER A 174 18.12 -4.43 0.71
CA SER A 174 17.25 -5.55 0.38
C SER A 174 17.16 -5.77 -1.13
N ARG A 175 17.19 -7.03 -1.54
CA ARG A 175 16.97 -7.50 -2.93
C ARG A 175 15.63 -8.23 -3.08
N GLN A 176 14.78 -8.07 -2.08
CA GLN A 176 13.44 -8.64 -2.06
C GLN A 176 12.44 -7.49 -2.09
N CYS A 177 11.35 -7.66 -2.84
CA CYS A 177 10.24 -6.71 -2.85
C CYS A 177 9.61 -6.62 -1.45
N GLY A 178 9.24 -5.43 -1.01
CA GLY A 178 8.53 -5.24 0.26
C GLY A 178 7.07 -5.70 0.18
N ALA A 179 6.56 -6.24 1.29
CA ALA A 179 5.19 -6.68 1.42
C ALA A 179 4.15 -5.56 1.23
N ALA A 180 4.44 -4.35 1.75
CA ALA A 180 3.58 -3.19 1.54
C ALA A 180 3.61 -2.72 0.07
N VAL A 181 4.74 -2.89 -0.61
CA VAL A 181 4.88 -2.58 -2.05
C VAL A 181 4.05 -3.54 -2.92
N LEU A 182 4.02 -4.83 -2.58
CA LEU A 182 3.15 -5.81 -3.24
C LEU A 182 1.66 -5.47 -3.02
N LEU A 183 1.27 -5.17 -1.77
CA LEU A 183 -0.09 -4.70 -1.46
C LEU A 183 -0.46 -3.43 -2.22
N ARG A 184 0.46 -2.46 -2.28
CA ARG A 184 0.28 -1.21 -3.02
C ARG A 184 0.00 -1.48 -4.48
N ARG A 185 0.81 -2.34 -5.12
CA ARG A 185 0.64 -2.67 -6.53
C ARG A 185 -0.67 -3.42 -6.80
N MET A 186 -1.06 -4.36 -5.93
CA MET A 186 -2.36 -5.02 -6.03
C MET A 186 -3.53 -4.04 -5.89
N ALA A 187 -3.44 -3.07 -4.99
CA ALA A 187 -4.44 -2.00 -4.85
C ALA A 187 -4.51 -1.11 -6.09
N GLU A 188 -3.36 -0.74 -6.68
CA GLU A 188 -3.30 0.03 -7.94
C GLU A 188 -3.93 -0.72 -9.13
N ARG A 189 -3.91 -2.06 -9.11
CA ARG A 189 -4.61 -2.91 -10.10
C ARG A 189 -6.09 -3.15 -9.78
N GLY A 190 -6.59 -2.65 -8.65
CA GLY A 190 -7.96 -2.89 -8.20
C GLY A 190 -8.23 -4.32 -7.71
N LEU A 191 -7.19 -5.08 -7.36
CA LEU A 191 -7.33 -6.47 -6.87
C LEU A 191 -7.72 -6.54 -5.39
N LEU A 192 -7.45 -5.46 -4.64
CA LEU A 192 -7.72 -5.36 -3.22
C LEU A 192 -8.41 -4.05 -2.90
N GLU A 193 -9.38 -4.11 -2.00
CA GLU A 193 -9.97 -2.96 -1.34
C GLU A 193 -9.71 -3.06 0.17
N PHE A 194 -9.41 -1.94 0.80
CA PHE A 194 -9.32 -1.83 2.26
C PHE A 194 -10.60 -1.19 2.77
N VAL A 195 -11.30 -1.89 3.66
CA VAL A 195 -12.67 -1.51 4.10
C VAL A 195 -12.76 -0.16 4.81
N ASP A 196 -11.66 0.28 5.40
CA ASP A 196 -11.49 1.52 6.15
C ASP A 196 -11.01 2.69 5.28
N GLN A 197 -10.55 2.42 4.06
CA GLN A 197 -10.11 3.48 3.18
C GLN A 197 -11.32 4.17 2.55
N PRO A 198 -11.32 5.51 2.50
CA PRO A 198 -12.41 6.24 1.89
C PRO A 198 -12.49 5.78 0.43
N LYS A 199 -13.64 5.21 0.05
CA LYS A 199 -13.97 5.14 -1.38
C LYS A 199 -13.85 6.56 -1.91
N PRO A 200 -13.20 6.79 -3.05
CA PRO A 200 -13.22 8.09 -3.68
C PRO A 200 -14.69 8.51 -3.81
N SER A 201 -15.19 9.34 -2.88
CA SER A 201 -16.50 9.97 -3.00
C SER A 201 -16.36 10.76 -4.26
N ALA A 202 -17.10 10.37 -5.31
CA ALA A 202 -16.95 10.83 -6.69
C ALA A 202 -16.35 12.22 -6.68
N ALA A 203 -15.01 12.26 -6.69
CA ALA A 203 -14.32 13.50 -6.42
C ALA A 203 -14.60 14.22 -7.70
N GLN A 204 -15.58 15.13 -7.67
CA GLN A 204 -15.88 15.93 -8.83
C GLN A 204 -14.53 16.53 -9.17
N PRO A 205 -14.03 16.30 -10.38
CA PRO A 205 -12.71 16.79 -10.73
C PRO A 205 -12.68 18.25 -10.29
N LEU A 206 -11.57 18.71 -9.68
CA LEU A 206 -11.41 20.13 -9.28
C LEU A 206 -11.65 21.11 -10.46
N LEU A 207 -11.86 20.57 -11.66
CA LEU A 207 -12.45 21.18 -12.83
C LEU A 207 -13.88 21.74 -12.57
N VAL A 208 -13.90 22.99 -12.15
CA VAL A 208 -15.08 23.86 -12.10
C VAL A 208 -15.25 24.63 -13.41
N ASN A 209 -16.47 25.05 -13.73
CA ASN A 209 -16.69 25.94 -14.88
C ASN A 209 -16.26 27.37 -14.53
N TYR A 210 -15.67 28.06 -15.51
CA TYR A 210 -15.37 29.47 -15.40
C TYR A 210 -16.64 30.28 -15.12
N SER A 211 -16.58 31.14 -14.11
CA SER A 211 -17.63 32.09 -13.77
C SER A 211 -17.02 33.34 -13.15
N MET A 212 -17.60 34.50 -13.45
CA MET A 212 -17.24 35.77 -12.82
C MET A 212 -18.08 36.07 -11.57
N SER A 213 -19.01 35.19 -11.21
CA SER A 213 -19.86 35.28 -10.03
C SER A 213 -19.67 34.09 -9.10
N LEU A 214 -19.89 34.32 -7.81
CA LEU A 214 -19.99 33.26 -6.81
C LEU A 214 -21.22 32.39 -7.09
N SER A 215 -21.09 31.07 -6.91
CA SER A 215 -22.22 30.16 -7.03
C SER A 215 -23.17 30.29 -5.83
N GLU A 216 -24.47 30.08 -6.05
CA GLU A 216 -25.44 29.94 -4.96
C GLU A 216 -25.36 28.54 -4.31
N ASP A 217 -24.78 27.56 -5.00
CA ASP A 217 -24.52 26.23 -4.46
C ASP A 217 -23.26 26.25 -3.58
N ALA A 218 -23.46 26.11 -2.26
CA ALA A 218 -22.37 26.05 -1.29
C ALA A 218 -21.39 24.87 -1.53
N ALA A 219 -21.82 23.80 -2.19
CA ALA A 219 -20.92 22.72 -2.58
C ALA A 219 -19.99 23.16 -3.73
N GLU A 220 -20.49 23.91 -4.71
CA GLU A 220 -19.68 24.48 -5.79
C GLU A 220 -18.67 25.50 -5.25
N VAL A 221 -19.10 26.38 -4.32
CA VAL A 221 -18.20 27.34 -3.67
C VAL A 221 -17.02 26.63 -2.99
N ARG A 222 -17.29 25.58 -2.19
CA ARG A 222 -16.24 24.78 -1.55
C ARG A 222 -15.30 24.11 -2.56
N ARG A 223 -15.82 23.56 -3.67
CA ARG A 223 -15.00 22.98 -4.73
C ARG A 223 -14.04 24.00 -5.35
N VAL A 224 -14.52 25.23 -5.58
CA VAL A 224 -13.68 26.32 -6.12
C VAL A 224 -12.60 26.72 -5.12
N GLU A 225 -12.92 26.78 -3.83
CA GLU A 225 -11.93 27.07 -2.77
C GLU A 225 -10.85 25.98 -2.67
N GLU A 226 -11.22 24.71 -2.80
CA GLU A 226 -10.29 23.57 -2.88
C GLU A 226 -9.38 23.68 -4.11
N LEU A 227 -9.95 24.01 -5.27
CA LEU A 227 -9.16 24.26 -6.49
C LEU A 227 -8.17 25.41 -6.27
N GLN A 228 -8.61 26.54 -5.71
CA GLN A 228 -7.76 27.71 -5.45
C GLN A 228 -6.65 27.38 -4.44
N THR A 229 -6.95 26.58 -3.43
CA THR A 229 -5.97 26.07 -2.46
C THR A 229 -4.92 25.19 -3.14
N TRP A 230 -5.37 24.25 -3.98
CA TRP A 230 -4.48 23.40 -4.76
C TRP A 230 -3.59 24.21 -5.72
N LEU A 231 -4.15 25.20 -6.41
CA LEU A 231 -3.40 26.09 -7.29
C LEU A 231 -2.29 26.85 -6.54
N ASN A 232 -2.57 27.35 -5.32
CA ASN A 232 -1.58 28.02 -4.49
C ASN A 232 -0.46 27.10 -3.96
N SER A 233 -0.58 25.78 -4.11
CA SER A 233 0.53 24.86 -3.77
C SER A 233 1.67 24.89 -4.79
N PHE A 234 1.45 25.46 -5.98
CA PHE A 234 2.45 25.57 -7.03
C PHE A 234 3.28 26.86 -6.86
N PRO A 235 4.63 26.78 -6.83
CA PRO A 235 5.47 27.96 -6.75
C PRO A 235 5.17 29.00 -7.84
N GLY A 236 5.00 30.26 -7.45
CA GLY A 236 4.70 31.36 -8.36
C GLY A 236 3.23 31.53 -8.73
N VAL A 237 2.33 30.68 -8.21
CA VAL A 237 0.89 30.85 -8.33
C VAL A 237 0.34 31.55 -7.10
N PHE A 238 -0.44 32.62 -7.33
CA PHE A 238 -1.05 33.43 -6.27
C PHE A 238 -2.51 33.75 -6.63
N VAL A 239 -3.43 32.94 -6.14
CA VAL A 239 -4.87 33.06 -6.34
C VAL A 239 -5.55 33.27 -5.00
N LYS A 240 -6.52 34.18 -4.94
CA LYS A 240 -7.33 34.38 -3.73
C LYS A 240 -8.25 33.17 -3.56
N ILE A 241 -8.39 32.67 -2.33
CA ILE A 241 -9.40 31.67 -1.98
C ILE A 241 -10.70 32.44 -1.69
N ASP A 242 -11.57 32.54 -2.68
CA ASP A 242 -12.84 33.31 -2.61
C ASP A 242 -14.04 32.58 -3.21
N GLY A 243 -13.86 31.34 -3.66
CA GLY A 243 -14.93 30.52 -4.22
C GLY A 243 -15.40 30.96 -5.60
N VAL A 244 -14.75 31.96 -6.23
CA VAL A 244 -15.10 32.43 -7.58
C VAL A 244 -14.10 31.90 -8.61
N PRO A 245 -14.55 31.05 -9.56
CA PRO A 245 -13.67 30.46 -10.58
C PRO A 245 -13.45 31.43 -11.76
N GLY A 246 -13.09 32.66 -11.43
CA GLY A 246 -12.97 33.76 -12.38
C GLY A 246 -11.63 33.82 -13.08
N LYS A 247 -11.33 34.99 -13.66
CA LYS A 247 -10.17 35.21 -14.54
C LYS A 247 -8.85 34.71 -13.97
N ARG A 248 -8.55 35.02 -12.69
CA ARG A 248 -7.28 34.67 -12.04
C ARG A 248 -7.19 33.17 -11.73
N THR A 249 -8.28 32.57 -11.26
CA THR A 249 -8.37 31.11 -11.03
C THR A 249 -8.14 30.36 -12.34
N SER A 250 -8.76 30.80 -13.44
CA SER A 250 -8.58 30.18 -14.77
C SER A 250 -7.19 30.43 -15.37
N GLU A 251 -6.56 31.58 -15.11
CA GLU A 251 -5.17 31.83 -15.50
C GLU A 251 -4.18 30.94 -14.76
N ALA A 252 -4.35 30.80 -13.45
CA ALA A 252 -3.54 29.90 -12.63
C ALA A 252 -3.72 28.44 -13.05
N TRP A 253 -4.96 28.01 -13.29
CA TRP A 253 -5.25 26.70 -13.87
C TRP A 253 -4.51 26.48 -15.19
N ARG A 254 -4.48 27.49 -16.07
CA ARG A 254 -3.72 27.43 -17.32
C ARG A 254 -2.21 27.36 -17.12
N LEU A 255 -1.66 28.05 -16.14
CA LEU A 255 -0.22 27.97 -15.84
C LEU A 255 0.17 26.56 -15.41
N VAL A 256 -0.69 25.89 -14.64
CA VAL A 256 -0.43 24.54 -14.11
C VAL A 256 -0.73 23.45 -15.15
N THR A 257 -1.80 23.61 -15.96
CA THR A 257 -2.33 22.53 -16.82
C THR A 257 -2.18 22.78 -18.32
N GLY A 258 -1.84 24.00 -18.74
CA GLY A 258 -1.76 24.41 -20.14
C GLY A 258 -3.08 24.85 -20.78
N ALA A 259 -4.22 24.65 -20.10
CA ALA A 259 -5.56 24.98 -20.61
C ALA A 259 -6.32 25.93 -19.67
N TYR A 260 -7.23 26.75 -20.19
CA TYR A 260 -8.15 27.53 -19.34
C TYR A 260 -9.25 26.62 -18.76
N LEU A 261 -9.92 27.09 -17.69
CA LEU A 261 -11.09 26.39 -17.15
C LEU A 261 -12.19 26.25 -18.22
N PRO A 262 -12.98 25.17 -18.21
CA PRO A 262 -14.13 25.01 -19.09
C PRO A 262 -15.08 26.21 -19.01
N GLY A 263 -15.58 26.68 -20.15
CA GLY A 263 -16.43 27.88 -20.21
C GLY A 263 -15.68 29.21 -20.24
N ASP A 264 -14.35 29.23 -20.04
CA ASP A 264 -13.59 30.47 -20.18
C ASP A 264 -13.60 30.94 -21.64
N PRO A 265 -14.06 32.18 -21.94
CA PRO A 265 -14.16 32.68 -23.31
C PRO A 265 -12.80 32.76 -24.03
N ARG A 266 -11.69 32.77 -23.30
CA ARG A 266 -10.32 32.81 -23.86
C ARG A 266 -9.87 31.45 -24.39
N ALA A 267 -10.49 30.35 -23.95
CA ALA A 267 -10.20 29.01 -24.47
C ALA A 267 -10.57 28.90 -25.97
N ARG A 268 -11.68 29.50 -26.38
CA ARG A 268 -12.19 29.44 -27.77
C ARG A 268 -11.36 30.26 -28.76
N ARG A 269 -10.74 31.36 -28.30
CA ARG A 269 -9.95 32.26 -29.18
C ARG A 269 -8.64 31.64 -29.68
N ARG A 270 -8.18 30.55 -29.07
CA ARG A 270 -6.92 29.86 -29.44
C ARG A 270 -7.12 28.71 -30.44
N ALA A 271 -8.34 28.24 -30.66
CA ALA A 271 -8.64 27.20 -31.65
C ALA A 271 -8.93 27.78 -33.05
N ALA A 272 -9.06 29.11 -33.16
CA ALA A 272 -9.37 29.84 -34.40
C ALA A 272 -8.17 30.63 -34.95
N ALA A 273 -6.97 30.41 -34.41
CA ALA A 273 -5.69 30.99 -34.83
C ALA A 273 -4.66 29.87 -34.98
#